data_AF-A0A2G9UME4-F1
#
_entry.id   AF-A0A2G9UME4-F1
#
_cell.length_a   1.000
_cell.length_b   1.000
_cell.length_c   1.000
_cell.angle_alpha   90.00
_cell.angle_beta   90.00
_cell.angle_gamma   90.00
#
_symmetry.space_group_name_H-M   'P 1'
#
loop_
_entity.id
_entity.type
_entity.pdbx_description
1 polymer ?
#
loop_
_entity_poly.entity_id
_entity_poly.type
_entity_poly.pdbx_seq_one_letter_code
_entity_poly.pdbx_strand_id
1 'polypeptide(L)'
;MAMNVDRYISRAHDFGISEELIEKSLNKMAAKLKTSGRWSEAARALRVAKASSSLLIEAYSKAGEWMNAVEVAERTKEMSSIKGLLVDRAHTMIKEFADRSEQFHSHTKRLGVVRDIKKERIINVKEGIENGGDLEAADLFSEAGSTYSIASRKTGKTGIDRKKQSLKEGGEYEDSALLLALAAHYKWMDEITAELVQLLPALVHTDEIALASSVQNAAEQFFDDLVTSRSRIWPNKLHPWDLPGPIYALYTINDVFTFPADGGMPEVVTLEPEIVAPTLDTNRKWKLQILS
;
A
#
# COMPACT_ATOMS: atom_id res chain seq x y z
N MET A 1 10.35 -17.45 19.95
CA MET A 1 9.21 -18.39 19.81
C MET A 1 7.96 -17.57 19.60
N ALA A 2 7.24 -17.77 18.49
CA ALA A 2 5.96 -17.10 18.28
C ALA A 2 4.99 -17.50 19.41
N MET A 3 4.53 -16.53 20.19
CA MET A 3 3.48 -16.76 21.18
C MET A 3 2.21 -17.06 20.40
N ASN A 4 1.81 -18.33 20.39
CA ASN A 4 0.56 -18.80 19.80
C ASN A 4 -0.40 -19.12 20.94
N VAL A 5 -1.47 -18.33 21.03
CA VAL A 5 -2.47 -18.39 22.11
C VAL A 5 -3.14 -19.77 22.16
N ASP A 6 -3.53 -20.32 21.01
CA ASP A 6 -4.24 -21.60 20.92
C ASP A 6 -3.36 -22.76 21.38
N ARG A 7 -2.09 -22.79 20.94
CA ARG A 7 -1.12 -23.81 21.36
C ARG A 7 -0.82 -23.75 22.85
N TYR A 8 -0.81 -22.55 23.44
CA TYR A 8 -0.66 -22.40 24.88
C TYR A 8 -1.86 -22.97 25.63
N ILE A 9 -3.08 -22.61 25.20
CA ILE A 9 -4.33 -23.08 25.81
C ILE A 9 -4.43 -24.61 25.74
N SER A 10 -4.24 -25.22 24.57
CA SER A 10 -4.31 -26.68 24.41
C SER A 10 -3.36 -27.39 25.37
N ARG A 11 -2.09 -26.94 25.42
CA ARG A 11 -1.10 -27.53 26.32
C ARG A 11 -1.45 -27.32 27.79
N ALA A 12 -1.95 -26.15 28.15
CA ALA A 12 -2.29 -25.88 29.54
C ALA A 12 -3.41 -26.80 30.04
N HIS A 13 -4.40 -27.09 29.20
CA HIS A 13 -5.41 -28.09 29.50
C HIS A 13 -4.84 -29.51 29.54
N ASP A 14 -3.97 -29.90 28.60
CA ASP A 14 -3.31 -31.21 28.58
C ASP A 14 -2.51 -31.48 29.87
N PHE A 15 -1.90 -30.43 30.44
CA PHE A 15 -1.14 -30.49 31.69
C PHE A 15 -2.00 -30.31 32.95
N GLY A 16 -3.33 -30.16 32.83
CA GLY A 16 -4.22 -29.98 33.97
C GLY A 16 -3.96 -28.70 34.77
N ILE A 17 -3.46 -27.64 34.11
CA ILE A 17 -3.23 -26.35 34.76
C ILE A 17 -4.59 -25.74 35.14
N SER A 18 -4.68 -25.16 36.35
CA SER A 18 -5.91 -24.51 36.79
C SER A 18 -6.29 -23.30 35.93
N GLU A 19 -7.58 -23.09 35.73
CA GLU A 19 -8.12 -21.95 34.95
C GLU A 19 -7.57 -20.61 35.42
N GLU A 20 -7.46 -20.37 36.72
CA GLU A 20 -6.91 -19.13 37.27
C GLU A 20 -5.45 -18.86 36.84
N LEU A 21 -4.63 -19.91 36.76
CA LEU A 21 -3.24 -19.81 36.30
C LEU A 21 -3.19 -19.58 34.79
N ILE A 22 -4.11 -20.17 34.03
CA ILE A 22 -4.27 -19.94 32.59
C ILE A 22 -4.65 -18.47 32.35
N GLU A 23 -5.68 -17.97 33.02
CA GLU A 23 -6.17 -16.59 32.91
C GLU A 23 -5.05 -15.58 33.25
N LYS A 24 -4.31 -15.80 34.35
CA LYS A 24 -3.18 -14.93 34.73
C LYS A 24 -2.05 -14.94 33.69
N SER A 25 -1.76 -16.10 33.11
CA SER A 25 -0.74 -16.25 32.08
C SER A 25 -1.15 -15.61 30.76
N LEU A 26 -2.42 -15.76 30.38
CA LEU A 26 -3.00 -15.15 29.18
C LEU A 26 -3.04 -13.63 29.29
N ASN A 27 -3.36 -13.07 30.46
CA ASN A 27 -3.30 -11.61 30.67
C ASN A 27 -1.87 -11.06 30.49
N LYS A 28 -0.85 -11.77 30.99
CA LYS A 28 0.56 -11.40 30.74
C LYS A 28 0.96 -11.56 29.28
N MET A 29 0.46 -12.60 28.61
CA MET A 29 0.69 -12.83 27.19
C MET A 29 0.06 -11.72 26.34
N ALA A 30 -1.18 -11.35 26.63
CA ALA A 30 -1.90 -10.26 25.97
C ALA A 30 -1.12 -8.94 26.06
N ALA A 31 -0.60 -8.58 27.24
CA ALA A 31 0.22 -7.38 27.40
C ALA A 31 1.45 -7.37 26.45
N LYS A 32 2.14 -8.51 26.32
CA LYS A 32 3.27 -8.64 25.39
C LYS A 32 2.82 -8.57 23.93
N LEU A 33 1.70 -9.21 23.59
CA LEU A 33 1.15 -9.17 22.25
C LEU A 33 0.75 -7.75 21.84
N LYS A 34 0.12 -6.99 22.75
CA LYS A 34 -0.18 -5.55 22.57
C LYS A 34 1.09 -4.74 22.26
N THR A 35 2.16 -4.93 23.04
CA THR A 35 3.44 -4.22 22.79
C THR A 35 4.10 -4.58 21.46
N SER A 36 3.79 -5.76 20.91
CA SER A 36 4.29 -6.20 19.59
C SER A 36 3.37 -5.84 18.42
N GLY A 37 2.26 -5.12 18.66
CA GLY A 37 1.28 -4.77 17.63
C GLY A 37 0.37 -5.91 17.17
N ARG A 38 0.45 -7.09 17.79
CA ARG A 38 -0.36 -8.29 17.45
C ARG A 38 -1.73 -8.21 18.14
N TRP A 39 -2.54 -7.22 17.75
CA TRP A 39 -3.79 -6.88 18.43
C TRP A 39 -4.86 -7.98 18.33
N SER A 40 -5.04 -8.65 17.19
CA SER A 40 -5.97 -9.79 17.05
C SER A 40 -5.67 -10.94 18.02
N GLU A 41 -4.39 -11.27 18.18
CA GLU A 41 -3.99 -12.33 19.12
C GLU A 41 -4.10 -11.88 20.57
N ALA A 42 -3.81 -10.60 20.85
CA ALA A 42 -4.03 -10.02 22.16
C ALA A 42 -5.51 -10.07 22.55
N ALA A 43 -6.42 -9.70 21.63
CA ALA A 43 -7.86 -9.75 21.84
C ALA A 43 -8.34 -11.19 22.10
N ARG A 44 -7.81 -12.17 21.35
CA ARG A 44 -8.09 -13.60 21.58
C ARG A 44 -7.64 -14.06 22.97
N ALA A 45 -6.42 -13.70 23.39
CA ALA A 45 -5.91 -14.05 24.72
C ALA A 45 -6.76 -13.42 25.84
N LEU A 46 -7.14 -12.14 25.70
CA LEU A 46 -8.01 -11.45 26.65
C LEU A 46 -9.41 -12.07 26.72
N ARG A 47 -9.95 -12.54 25.59
CA ARG A 47 -11.28 -13.16 25.54
C ARG A 47 -11.32 -14.45 26.34
N VAL A 48 -10.31 -15.30 26.15
CA VAL A 48 -10.18 -16.56 26.90
C VAL A 48 -9.90 -16.27 28.37
N ALA A 49 -9.10 -15.24 28.67
CA ALA A 49 -8.82 -14.81 30.04
C ALA A 49 -9.99 -14.12 30.75
N LYS A 50 -11.17 -13.99 30.10
CA LYS A 50 -12.36 -13.29 30.62
C LYS A 50 -12.03 -11.88 31.14
N ALA A 51 -11.18 -11.16 30.43
CA ALA A 51 -10.80 -9.79 30.77
C ALA A 51 -12.01 -8.85 30.71
N SER A 52 -11.88 -7.64 31.27
CA SER A 52 -12.94 -6.64 31.24
C SER A 52 -13.34 -6.27 29.81
N SER A 53 -14.61 -5.93 29.61
CA SER A 53 -15.15 -5.49 28.32
C SER A 53 -14.36 -4.33 27.72
N SER A 54 -13.98 -3.36 28.55
CA SER A 54 -13.15 -2.22 28.15
C SER A 54 -11.83 -2.63 27.48
N LEU A 55 -11.13 -3.64 28.04
CA LEU A 55 -9.85 -4.12 27.49
C LEU A 55 -10.05 -4.93 26.21
N LEU A 56 -11.17 -5.64 26.10
CA LEU A 56 -11.55 -6.39 24.91
C LEU A 56 -11.93 -5.47 23.76
N ILE A 57 -12.79 -4.49 24.02
CA ILE A 57 -13.20 -3.48 23.04
C ILE A 57 -11.97 -2.75 22.52
N GLU A 58 -11.07 -2.28 23.40
CA GLU A 58 -9.82 -1.64 22.99
C GLU A 58 -8.98 -2.54 22.07
N ALA A 59 -8.83 -3.82 22.41
CA ALA A 59 -8.02 -4.75 21.65
C ALA A 59 -8.63 -5.08 20.27
N TYR A 60 -9.95 -5.29 20.20
CA TYR A 60 -10.65 -5.52 18.93
C TYR A 60 -10.65 -4.30 18.03
N SER A 61 -10.91 -3.10 18.58
CA SER A 61 -10.86 -1.85 17.81
C SER A 61 -9.48 -1.62 17.18
N LYS A 62 -8.39 -1.87 17.93
CA LYS A 62 -7.02 -1.76 17.40
C LYS A 62 -6.64 -2.88 16.43
N ALA A 63 -7.38 -3.99 16.43
CA ALA A 63 -7.21 -5.08 15.48
C ALA A 63 -8.01 -4.88 14.19
N GLY A 64 -8.88 -3.87 14.11
CA GLY A 64 -9.85 -3.72 13.01
C GLY A 64 -10.99 -4.73 13.04
N GLU A 65 -11.19 -5.45 14.15
CA GLU A 65 -12.23 -6.47 14.34
C GLU A 65 -13.49 -5.85 14.94
N TRP A 66 -14.06 -4.88 14.22
CA TRP A 66 -15.14 -4.01 14.72
C TRP A 66 -16.41 -4.76 15.14
N MET A 67 -16.81 -5.81 14.41
CA MET A 67 -18.00 -6.60 14.80
C MET A 67 -17.81 -7.35 16.11
N ASN A 68 -16.59 -7.86 16.38
CA ASN A 68 -16.29 -8.49 17.66
C ASN A 68 -16.33 -7.47 18.81
N ALA A 69 -15.90 -6.22 18.56
CA ALA A 69 -16.00 -5.14 19.54
C ALA A 69 -17.47 -4.78 19.85
N VAL A 70 -18.31 -4.68 18.82
CA VAL A 70 -19.75 -4.44 18.95
C VAL A 70 -20.43 -5.56 19.74
N GLU A 71 -20.15 -6.83 19.43
CA GLU A 71 -20.72 -7.98 20.15
C GLU A 71 -20.37 -7.95 21.65
N VAL A 72 -19.14 -7.60 22.00
CA VAL A 72 -18.75 -7.43 23.41
C VAL A 72 -19.54 -6.29 24.06
N ALA A 73 -19.64 -5.15 23.39
CA ALA A 73 -20.35 -3.97 23.90
C ALA A 73 -21.85 -4.21 24.10
N GLU A 74 -22.49 -5.01 23.23
CA GLU A 74 -23.89 -5.43 23.41
C GLU A 74 -24.09 -6.24 24.69
N ARG A 75 -23.24 -7.24 24.89
CA ARG A 75 -23.32 -8.14 26.04
C ARG A 75 -23.12 -7.39 27.36
N THR A 76 -22.31 -6.33 27.36
CA THR A 76 -22.01 -5.53 28.55
C THR A 76 -22.82 -4.24 28.67
N LYS A 77 -23.69 -3.94 27.70
CA LYS A 77 -24.50 -2.70 27.63
C LYS A 77 -23.63 -1.43 27.55
N GLU A 78 -22.44 -1.51 26.94
CA GLU A 78 -21.48 -0.42 26.76
C GLU A 78 -21.49 0.15 25.32
N MET A 79 -22.67 0.14 24.68
CA MET A 79 -22.81 0.49 23.26
C MET A 79 -22.38 1.93 22.94
N SER A 80 -22.59 2.87 23.86
CA SER A 80 -22.16 4.26 23.72
C SER A 80 -20.64 4.40 23.58
N SER A 81 -19.87 3.54 24.26
CA SER A 81 -18.40 3.57 24.25
C SER A 81 -17.84 3.14 22.90
N ILE A 82 -18.39 2.09 22.27
CA ILE A 82 -17.94 1.60 20.96
C ILE A 82 -18.40 2.53 19.82
N LYS A 83 -19.58 3.13 19.95
CA LYS A 83 -20.11 4.06 18.94
C LYS A 83 -19.17 5.23 18.68
N GLY A 84 -18.62 5.84 19.73
CA GLY A 84 -17.61 6.91 19.58
C GLY A 84 -16.37 6.45 18.79
N LEU A 85 -15.84 5.27 19.10
CA LEU A 85 -14.66 4.72 18.42
C LEU A 85 -14.92 4.41 16.94
N LEU A 86 -16.12 3.90 16.61
CA LEU A 86 -16.53 3.62 15.24
C LEU A 86 -16.64 4.90 14.43
N VAL A 87 -17.28 5.94 15.00
CA VAL A 87 -17.43 7.25 14.36
C VAL A 87 -16.05 7.88 14.10
N ASP A 88 -15.16 7.86 15.08
CA ASP A 88 -13.80 8.40 14.93
C ASP A 88 -13.00 7.66 13.84
N ARG A 89 -13.09 6.32 13.80
CA ARG A 89 -12.42 5.53 12.76
C ARG A 89 -13.01 5.82 11.38
N ALA A 90 -14.34 5.90 11.26
CA ALA A 90 -15.00 6.17 10.00
C ALA A 90 -14.58 7.52 9.40
N HIS A 91 -14.53 8.59 10.21
CA HIS A 91 -14.02 9.89 9.76
C HIS A 91 -12.54 9.83 9.37
N THR A 92 -11.72 9.13 10.15
CA THR A 92 -10.31 8.92 9.81
C THR A 92 -10.16 8.22 8.47
N MET A 93 -10.97 7.18 8.23
CA MET A 93 -10.93 6.39 7.01
C MET A 93 -11.40 7.19 5.78
N ILE A 94 -12.44 8.02 5.92
CA ILE A 94 -12.87 8.94 4.85
C ILE A 94 -11.73 9.90 4.48
N LYS A 95 -11.04 10.45 5.48
CA LYS A 95 -9.88 11.32 5.24
C LYS A 95 -8.74 10.56 4.57
N GLU A 96 -8.43 9.34 5.03
CA GLU A 96 -7.40 8.48 4.41
C GLU A 96 -7.73 8.22 2.93
N PHE A 97 -8.98 7.93 2.58
CA PHE A 97 -9.40 7.76 1.18
C PHE A 97 -9.24 9.04 0.36
N ALA A 98 -9.60 10.20 0.91
CA ALA A 98 -9.44 11.49 0.24
C ALA A 98 -7.95 11.80 -0.03
N ASP A 99 -7.09 11.68 0.98
CA ASP A 99 -5.65 11.92 0.88
C ASP A 99 -5.01 10.94 -0.12
N ARG A 100 -5.42 9.67 -0.09
CA ARG A 100 -4.94 8.63 -1.03
C ARG A 100 -5.39 8.89 -2.45
N SER A 101 -6.64 9.32 -2.65
CA SER A 101 -7.15 9.67 -3.97
C SER A 101 -6.39 10.86 -4.56
N GLU A 102 -6.15 11.92 -3.78
CA GLU A 102 -5.38 13.08 -4.24
C GLU A 102 -3.95 12.68 -4.66
N GLN A 103 -3.24 11.94 -3.81
CA GLN A 103 -1.89 11.44 -4.10
C GLN A 103 -1.87 10.56 -5.36
N PHE A 104 -2.83 9.65 -5.48
CA PHE A 104 -2.95 8.74 -6.61
C PHE A 104 -3.15 9.49 -7.93
N HIS A 105 -4.04 10.48 -7.96
CA HIS A 105 -4.27 11.30 -9.14
C HIS A 105 -3.04 12.14 -9.51
N SER A 106 -2.38 12.73 -8.52
CA SER A 106 -1.15 13.49 -8.71
C SER A 106 -0.05 12.64 -9.32
N HIS A 107 0.21 11.46 -8.75
CA HIS A 107 1.22 10.52 -9.26
C HIS A 107 0.87 9.99 -10.65
N THR A 108 -0.41 9.68 -10.92
CA THR A 108 -0.83 9.21 -12.24
C THR A 108 -0.66 10.29 -13.31
N LYS A 109 -1.00 11.55 -12.99
CA LYS A 109 -0.79 12.69 -13.89
C LYS A 109 0.70 12.90 -14.15
N ARG A 110 1.52 12.87 -13.09
CA ARG A 110 2.97 13.07 -13.20
C ARG A 110 3.63 11.97 -14.03
N LEU A 111 3.22 10.72 -13.87
CA LEU A 111 3.71 9.60 -14.68
C LEU A 111 3.43 9.83 -16.17
N GLY A 112 2.25 10.36 -16.52
CA GLY A 112 1.93 10.77 -17.89
C GLY A 112 2.91 11.79 -18.44
N VAL A 113 3.19 12.85 -17.66
CA VAL A 113 4.17 13.90 -18.04
C VAL A 113 5.57 13.31 -18.24
N VAL A 114 6.05 12.46 -17.33
CA VAL A 114 7.38 11.83 -17.45
C VAL A 114 7.47 10.97 -18.72
N ARG A 115 6.40 10.21 -19.03
CA ARG A 115 6.34 9.41 -20.27
C ARG A 115 6.30 10.28 -21.53
N ASP A 116 5.58 11.40 -21.52
CA ASP A 116 5.52 12.33 -22.64
C ASP A 116 6.89 12.98 -22.90
N ILE A 117 7.57 13.43 -21.85
CA ILE A 117 8.95 13.95 -21.94
C ILE A 117 9.88 12.89 -22.52
N LYS A 118 9.78 11.65 -22.02
CA LYS A 118 10.62 10.54 -22.49
C LYS A 118 10.35 10.21 -23.96
N LYS A 119 9.10 10.24 -24.38
CA LYS A 119 8.69 10.04 -25.77
C LYS A 119 9.27 11.13 -26.67
N GLU A 120 9.20 12.39 -26.26
CA GLU A 120 9.79 13.51 -27.00
C GLU A 120 11.30 13.35 -27.15
N ARG A 121 12.02 13.00 -26.07
CA ARG A 121 13.47 12.74 -26.14
C ARG A 121 13.82 11.59 -27.08
N ILE A 122 13.05 10.50 -27.06
CA ILE A 122 13.24 9.37 -28.01
C ILE A 122 13.07 9.86 -29.47
N ILE A 123 12.11 10.74 -29.73
CA ILE A 123 11.91 11.33 -31.06
C ILE A 123 13.09 12.23 -31.44
N ASN A 124 13.56 13.09 -30.53
CA ASN A 124 14.72 13.96 -30.77
C ASN A 124 16.00 13.18 -31.12
N VAL A 125 16.24 12.06 -30.42
CA VAL A 125 17.37 11.17 -30.70
C VAL A 125 17.24 10.53 -32.07
N LYS A 126 16.04 10.06 -32.42
CA LYS A 126 15.74 9.50 -33.74
C LYS A 126 15.96 10.51 -34.87
N GLU A 127 15.57 11.76 -34.66
CA GLU A 127 15.74 12.84 -35.64
C GLU A 127 17.17 13.40 -35.70
N GLY A 128 18.07 12.92 -34.83
CA GLY A 128 19.46 13.36 -34.75
C GLY A 128 19.63 14.75 -34.11
N ILE A 129 18.61 15.24 -33.40
CA ILE A 129 18.63 16.50 -32.65
C ILE A 129 19.41 16.30 -31.34
N GLU A 130 19.22 15.15 -30.68
CA GLU A 130 19.97 14.72 -29.48
C GLU A 130 20.85 13.50 -29.82
N ASN A 131 22.01 13.38 -29.17
CA ASN A 131 22.84 12.17 -29.24
C ASN A 131 22.95 11.48 -27.86
N GLY A 132 23.54 10.26 -27.84
CA GLY A 132 23.69 9.50 -26.59
C GLY A 132 24.48 10.22 -25.49
N GLY A 133 25.45 11.06 -25.85
CA GLY A 133 26.20 11.88 -24.89
C GLY A 133 25.37 13.02 -24.29
N ASP A 134 24.44 13.60 -25.07
CA ASP A 134 23.49 14.61 -24.57
C ASP A 134 22.50 13.99 -23.56
N LEU A 135 22.13 12.73 -23.79
CA LEU A 135 21.27 11.96 -22.86
C LEU A 135 21.95 11.77 -21.51
N GLU A 136 23.20 11.30 -21.51
CA GLU A 136 23.99 11.12 -20.28
C GLU A 136 24.25 12.45 -19.57
N ALA A 137 24.52 13.53 -20.32
CA ALA A 137 24.80 14.85 -19.76
C ALA A 137 23.57 15.48 -19.10
N ALA A 138 22.39 15.43 -19.72
CA ALA A 138 21.17 16.00 -19.16
C ALA A 138 20.78 15.35 -17.82
N ASP A 139 21.01 14.04 -17.70
CA ASP A 139 20.73 13.30 -16.48
C ASP A 139 21.77 13.65 -15.38
N LEU A 140 23.04 13.90 -15.74
CA LEU A 140 24.09 14.42 -14.84
C LEU A 140 23.81 15.85 -14.34
N PHE A 141 23.31 16.74 -15.19
CA PHE A 141 23.00 18.13 -14.80
C PHE A 141 21.80 18.22 -13.84
N SER A 142 20.84 17.29 -13.95
CA SER A 142 19.71 17.18 -13.01
C SER A 142 20.15 16.74 -11.60
N GLU A 143 21.33 16.13 -11.47
CA GLU A 143 21.96 15.72 -10.20
C GLU A 143 22.91 16.76 -9.57
N ALA A 144 23.26 17.86 -10.27
CA ALA A 144 24.28 18.82 -9.85
C ALA A 144 23.96 19.66 -8.58
N GLY A 145 22.81 19.41 -7.93
CA GLY A 145 22.56 19.82 -6.55
C GLY A 145 23.28 18.96 -5.49
N SER A 146 23.97 17.89 -5.89
CA SER A 146 24.78 17.04 -5.01
C SER A 146 26.24 17.03 -5.46
N THR A 147 27.10 17.66 -4.67
CA THR A 147 28.54 17.90 -4.93
C THR A 147 29.45 16.65 -4.81
N TYR A 148 28.90 15.45 -5.04
CA TYR A 148 29.59 14.17 -4.94
C TYR A 148 28.86 13.21 -5.91
N SER A 149 29.43 12.50 -6.89
CA SER A 149 30.82 12.18 -7.24
C SER A 149 30.83 11.53 -8.65
N ILE A 150 31.72 11.98 -9.54
CA ILE A 150 32.05 11.28 -10.81
C ILE A 150 32.64 9.87 -10.54
N ALA A 151 33.06 9.58 -9.31
CA ALA A 151 33.55 8.29 -8.84
C ALA A 151 32.47 7.25 -8.47
N SER A 152 31.17 7.60 -8.54
CA SER A 152 30.06 6.74 -8.10
C SER A 152 29.48 5.83 -9.21
N ARG A 153 30.14 5.73 -10.37
CA ARG A 153 29.71 4.88 -11.51
C ARG A 153 29.66 3.36 -11.18
N LYS A 154 30.11 2.96 -9.98
CA LYS A 154 30.00 1.59 -9.43
C LYS A 154 29.12 1.52 -8.19
N THR A 155 28.00 2.26 -8.16
CA THR A 155 26.98 1.95 -7.16
C THR A 155 26.31 0.65 -7.58
N GLY A 156 26.57 -0.41 -6.82
CA GLY A 156 25.89 -1.69 -7.01
C GLY A 156 24.37 -1.53 -6.92
N LYS A 157 23.64 -2.61 -7.19
CA LYS A 157 22.16 -2.70 -7.16
C LYS A 157 21.48 -1.85 -6.06
N THR A 158 22.09 -1.77 -4.88
CA THR A 158 21.64 -0.97 -3.73
C THR A 158 21.53 0.55 -3.96
N GLY A 159 22.34 1.15 -4.82
CA GLY A 159 22.26 2.60 -5.13
C GLY A 159 21.09 2.94 -6.04
N ILE A 160 20.87 2.12 -7.06
CA ILE A 160 19.74 2.23 -7.99
C ILE A 160 18.42 2.01 -7.24
N ASP A 161 18.36 0.99 -6.37
CA ASP A 161 17.17 0.71 -5.56
C ASP A 161 16.76 1.91 -4.70
N ARG A 162 17.74 2.67 -4.17
CA ARG A 162 17.46 3.91 -3.42
C ARG A 162 16.96 5.04 -4.32
N LYS A 163 17.49 5.19 -5.53
CA LYS A 163 17.00 6.18 -6.50
C LYS A 163 15.57 5.89 -6.94
N LYS A 164 15.23 4.61 -7.18
CA LYS A 164 13.87 4.15 -7.49
C LYS A 164 12.85 4.42 -6.37
N GLN A 165 13.28 4.76 -5.16
CA GLN A 165 12.38 5.15 -4.07
C GLN A 165 12.17 6.67 -3.95
N SER A 166 12.88 7.48 -4.74
CA SER A 166 12.80 8.94 -4.67
C SER A 166 11.73 9.49 -5.60
N LEU A 167 10.68 10.09 -5.02
CA LEU A 167 9.64 10.84 -5.75
C LEU A 167 10.08 12.27 -6.10
N LYS A 168 11.39 12.52 -6.21
CA LYS A 168 11.90 13.84 -6.59
C LYS A 168 11.60 14.06 -8.08
N GLU A 169 10.84 15.11 -8.37
CA GLU A 169 10.56 15.51 -9.75
C GLU A 169 11.85 15.83 -10.52
N GLY A 170 11.95 15.33 -11.75
CA GLY A 170 13.15 15.43 -12.59
C GLY A 170 14.25 14.46 -12.19
N GLY A 171 13.96 13.49 -11.32
CA GLY A 171 14.87 12.40 -11.00
C GLY A 171 15.01 11.40 -12.15
N GLU A 172 16.20 10.81 -12.28
CA GLU A 172 16.54 9.83 -13.31
C GLU A 172 15.63 8.58 -13.32
N TYR A 173 15.17 8.16 -12.15
CA TYR A 173 14.29 6.99 -11.94
C TYR A 173 12.90 7.41 -11.41
N GLU A 174 12.47 8.63 -11.75
CA GLU A 174 11.19 9.17 -11.28
C GLU A 174 10.00 8.30 -11.70
N ASP A 175 9.99 7.81 -12.94
CA ASP A 175 8.96 6.88 -13.43
C ASP A 175 8.87 5.60 -12.60
N SER A 176 10.01 5.04 -12.19
CA SER A 176 10.11 3.87 -11.34
C SER A 176 9.52 4.14 -9.95
N ALA A 177 9.87 5.30 -9.37
CA ALA A 177 9.35 5.71 -8.07
C ALA A 177 7.84 5.95 -8.10
N LEU A 178 7.33 6.56 -9.17
CA LEU A 178 5.90 6.76 -9.39
C LEU A 178 5.16 5.44 -9.55
N LEU A 179 5.68 4.49 -10.33
CA LEU A 179 5.08 3.17 -10.50
C LEU A 179 5.03 2.40 -9.18
N LEU A 180 6.10 2.44 -8.37
CA LEU A 180 6.12 1.84 -7.03
C LEU A 180 5.13 2.50 -6.07
N ALA A 181 5.05 3.83 -6.08
CA ALA A 181 4.08 4.56 -5.26
C ALA A 181 2.63 4.23 -5.66
N LEU A 182 2.34 4.22 -6.97
CA LEU A 182 1.04 3.83 -7.51
C LEU A 182 0.71 2.39 -7.11
N ALA A 183 1.64 1.44 -7.22
CA ALA A 183 1.42 0.06 -6.80
C ALA A 183 1.12 -0.07 -5.30
N ALA A 184 1.72 0.77 -4.45
CA ALA A 184 1.45 0.78 -3.03
C ALA A 184 -0.01 1.17 -2.70
N HIS A 185 -0.65 2.01 -3.52
CA HIS A 185 -2.07 2.35 -3.35
C HIS A 185 -2.99 1.14 -3.60
N TYR A 186 -2.68 0.31 -4.60
CA TYR A 186 -3.44 -0.93 -4.86
C TYR A 186 -3.32 -1.90 -3.69
N LYS A 187 -2.10 -2.12 -3.20
CA LYS A 187 -1.85 -2.97 -2.03
C LYS A 187 -2.58 -2.45 -0.79
N TRP A 188 -2.55 -1.15 -0.55
CA TRP A 188 -3.27 -0.54 0.57
C TRP A 188 -4.79 -0.73 0.44
N MET A 189 -5.36 -0.66 -0.76
CA MET A 189 -6.77 -0.94 -1.00
C MET A 189 -7.14 -2.40 -0.65
N ASP A 190 -6.30 -3.37 -1.03
CA ASP A 190 -6.50 -4.78 -0.65
C ASP A 190 -6.42 -4.98 0.87
N GLU A 191 -5.50 -4.29 1.55
CA GLU A 191 -5.34 -4.36 3.01
C GLU A 191 -6.53 -3.74 3.76
N ILE A 192 -6.99 -2.55 3.34
CA ILE A 192 -8.10 -1.84 4.00
C ILE A 192 -9.44 -2.52 3.78
N THR A 193 -9.57 -3.29 2.69
CA THR A 193 -10.77 -4.08 2.37
C THR A 193 -11.15 -5.05 3.49
N ALA A 194 -10.16 -5.66 4.16
CA ALA A 194 -10.41 -6.56 5.30
C ALA A 194 -11.07 -5.83 6.48
N GLU A 195 -10.67 -4.58 6.74
CA GLU A 195 -11.25 -3.74 7.78
C GLU A 195 -12.65 -3.25 7.39
N LEU A 196 -12.86 -2.86 6.12
CA LEU A 196 -14.17 -2.41 5.61
C LEU A 196 -15.28 -3.45 5.83
N VAL A 197 -14.96 -4.74 5.61
CA VAL A 197 -15.87 -5.87 5.85
C VAL A 197 -16.34 -5.92 7.30
N GLN A 198 -15.54 -5.43 8.25
CA GLN A 198 -15.89 -5.37 9.68
C GLN A 198 -16.54 -4.03 10.06
N LEU A 199 -16.01 -2.92 9.56
CA LEU A 199 -16.42 -1.58 9.96
C LEU A 199 -17.81 -1.20 9.45
N LEU A 200 -18.12 -1.50 8.17
CA LEU A 200 -19.41 -1.11 7.58
C LEU A 200 -20.59 -1.77 8.30
N PRO A 201 -20.59 -3.09 8.56
CA PRO A 201 -21.67 -3.70 9.34
C PRO A 201 -21.74 -3.17 10.77
N ALA A 202 -20.59 -2.90 11.41
CA ALA A 202 -20.54 -2.38 12.77
C ALA A 202 -21.20 -0.98 12.86
N LEU A 203 -20.94 -0.10 11.89
CA LEU A 203 -21.60 1.21 11.82
C LEU A 203 -23.12 1.08 11.66
N VAL A 204 -23.57 0.23 10.74
CA VAL A 204 -25.00 -0.05 10.53
C VAL A 204 -25.65 -0.58 11.81
N HIS A 205 -24.97 -1.50 12.49
CA HIS A 205 -25.44 -2.10 13.74
C HIS A 205 -25.61 -1.07 14.87
N THR A 206 -24.78 -0.02 14.87
CA THR A 206 -24.85 1.11 15.83
C THR A 206 -25.71 2.29 15.38
N ASP A 207 -26.53 2.09 14.35
CA ASP A 207 -27.44 3.08 13.75
C ASP A 207 -26.71 4.28 13.11
N GLU A 208 -25.45 4.08 12.68
CA GLU A 208 -24.64 5.07 11.96
C GLU A 208 -24.67 4.83 10.45
N ILE A 209 -25.87 4.62 9.90
CA ILE A 209 -26.10 4.22 8.51
C ILE A 209 -25.57 5.26 7.51
N ALA A 210 -25.80 6.55 7.79
CA ALA A 210 -25.35 7.65 6.92
C ALA A 210 -23.82 7.72 6.83
N LEU A 211 -23.14 7.52 7.96
CA LEU A 211 -21.69 7.50 8.02
C LEU A 211 -21.12 6.24 7.33
N ALA A 212 -21.75 5.08 7.52
CA ALA A 212 -21.40 3.86 6.81
C ALA A 212 -21.50 4.04 5.28
N SER A 213 -22.57 4.67 4.79
CA SER A 213 -22.74 4.98 3.37
C SER A 213 -21.64 5.93 2.87
N SER A 214 -21.27 6.95 3.66
CA SER A 214 -20.19 7.88 3.31
C SER A 214 -18.82 7.19 3.20
N VAL A 215 -18.49 6.29 4.14
CA VAL A 215 -17.27 5.47 4.07
C VAL A 215 -17.29 4.56 2.83
N GLN A 216 -18.41 3.88 2.58
CA GLN A 216 -18.55 2.99 1.42
C GLN A 216 -18.38 3.75 0.11
N ASN A 217 -18.99 4.94 -0.03
CA ASN A 217 -18.89 5.75 -1.23
C ASN A 217 -17.47 6.28 -1.45
N ALA A 218 -16.77 6.70 -0.39
CA ALA A 218 -15.37 7.13 -0.49
C ALA A 218 -14.45 5.98 -0.93
N ALA A 219 -14.65 4.79 -0.36
CA ALA A 219 -13.92 3.59 -0.76
C ALA A 219 -14.23 3.18 -2.21
N GLU A 220 -15.49 3.28 -2.64
CA GLU A 220 -15.93 2.93 -3.99
C GLU A 220 -15.37 3.88 -5.04
N GLN A 221 -15.42 5.20 -4.78
CA GLN A 221 -14.83 6.20 -5.66
C GLN A 221 -13.34 5.93 -5.88
N PHE A 222 -12.58 5.72 -4.79
CA PHE A 222 -11.15 5.44 -4.91
C PHE A 222 -10.88 4.10 -5.62
N PHE A 223 -11.68 3.07 -5.35
CA PHE A 223 -11.58 1.78 -6.03
C PHE A 223 -11.81 1.92 -7.54
N ASP A 224 -12.80 2.71 -7.96
CA ASP A 224 -13.08 3.00 -9.37
C ASP A 224 -11.93 3.74 -10.05
N ASP A 225 -11.31 4.70 -9.35
CA ASP A 225 -10.10 5.40 -9.83
C ASP A 225 -8.95 4.41 -10.09
N LEU A 226 -8.73 3.44 -9.19
CA LEU A 226 -7.73 2.39 -9.37
C LEU A 226 -8.06 1.52 -10.60
N VAL A 227 -9.28 1.00 -10.71
CA VAL A 227 -9.66 0.11 -11.80
C VAL A 227 -9.55 0.81 -13.17
N THR A 228 -10.06 2.04 -13.27
CA THR A 228 -10.12 2.78 -14.54
C THR A 228 -8.75 3.25 -15.02
N SER A 229 -7.85 3.59 -14.11
CA SER A 229 -6.49 4.05 -14.44
C SER A 229 -5.51 2.92 -14.73
N ARG A 230 -5.84 1.66 -14.38
CA ARG A 230 -4.95 0.51 -14.46
C ARG A 230 -4.24 0.36 -15.80
N SER A 231 -5.00 0.35 -16.90
CA SER A 231 -4.43 0.17 -18.25
C SER A 231 -3.66 1.38 -18.76
N ARG A 232 -3.87 2.55 -18.16
CA ARG A 232 -3.08 3.76 -18.45
C ARG A 232 -1.74 3.72 -17.72
N ILE A 233 -1.72 3.25 -16.48
CA ILE A 233 -0.50 3.15 -15.67
C ILE A 233 0.36 1.98 -16.18
N TRP A 234 -0.24 0.80 -16.35
CA TRP A 234 0.42 -0.41 -16.86
C TRP A 234 -0.26 -0.87 -18.16
N PRO A 235 0.16 -0.37 -19.32
CA PRO A 235 -0.45 -0.72 -20.59
C PRO A 235 -0.09 -2.15 -21.02
N ASN A 236 -1.04 -2.82 -21.67
CA ASN A 236 -0.84 -4.18 -22.21
C ASN A 236 0.13 -4.22 -23.41
N LYS A 237 0.35 -3.06 -24.04
CA LYS A 237 1.29 -2.87 -25.14
C LYS A 237 2.28 -1.81 -24.70
N LEU A 238 3.53 -2.21 -24.55
CA LEU A 238 4.60 -1.33 -24.10
C LEU A 238 5.25 -0.63 -25.30
N HIS A 239 5.44 0.67 -25.15
CA HIS A 239 6.35 1.46 -25.96
C HIS A 239 7.64 1.76 -25.18
N PRO A 240 8.71 2.24 -25.83
CA PRO A 240 9.97 2.44 -25.13
C PRO A 240 9.90 3.52 -24.04
N TRP A 241 8.99 4.48 -24.16
CA TRP A 241 8.73 5.48 -23.11
C TRP A 241 7.92 4.94 -21.92
N ASP A 242 7.32 3.76 -22.03
CA ASP A 242 6.62 3.11 -20.90
C ASP A 242 7.57 2.34 -19.98
N LEU A 243 8.79 2.04 -20.47
CA LEU A 243 9.83 1.37 -19.69
C LEU A 243 10.39 2.32 -18.63
N PRO A 244 10.65 1.86 -17.40
CA PRO A 244 11.19 2.68 -16.32
C PRO A 244 12.69 2.98 -16.48
N GLY A 245 13.14 4.10 -15.93
CA GLY A 245 14.56 4.51 -15.86
C GLY A 245 15.00 5.41 -17.03
N PRO A 246 16.27 5.82 -17.06
CA PRO A 246 16.76 6.76 -18.05
C PRO A 246 16.96 6.08 -19.42
N ILE A 247 16.83 6.85 -20.51
CA ILE A 247 16.94 6.34 -21.88
C ILE A 247 18.32 5.71 -22.11
N TYR A 248 19.40 6.36 -21.66
CA TYR A 248 20.75 5.83 -21.89
C TYR A 248 20.92 4.43 -21.28
N ALA A 249 20.37 4.17 -20.08
CA ALA A 249 20.46 2.86 -19.44
C ALA A 249 19.60 1.80 -20.15
N LEU A 250 18.46 2.19 -20.71
CA LEU A 250 17.57 1.27 -21.45
C LEU A 250 18.20 0.75 -22.74
N TYR A 251 19.01 1.57 -23.42
CA TYR A 251 19.62 1.22 -24.72
C TYR A 251 21.12 0.87 -24.61
N THR A 252 21.67 0.78 -23.40
CA THR A 252 23.06 0.35 -23.20
C THR A 252 23.12 -1.16 -23.02
N ILE A 253 23.81 -1.85 -23.94
CA ILE A 253 24.04 -3.30 -23.88
C ILE A 253 25.55 -3.52 -23.85
N ASN A 254 26.05 -4.26 -22.85
CA ASN A 254 27.49 -4.52 -22.66
C ASN A 254 28.33 -3.23 -22.68
N ASP A 255 27.89 -2.18 -21.97
CA ASP A 255 28.53 -0.86 -21.89
C ASP A 255 28.57 -0.08 -23.22
N VAL A 256 27.78 -0.48 -24.23
CA VAL A 256 27.66 0.22 -25.51
C VAL A 256 26.22 0.72 -25.70
N PHE A 257 26.04 2.03 -25.75
CA PHE A 257 24.77 2.65 -26.11
C PHE A 257 24.45 2.39 -27.58
N THR A 258 23.35 1.66 -27.82
CA THR A 258 22.91 1.27 -29.15
C THR A 258 21.44 1.64 -29.33
N PHE A 259 21.19 2.75 -30.04
CA PHE A 259 19.84 3.22 -30.29
C PHE A 259 19.34 2.77 -31.68
N PRO A 260 18.18 2.11 -31.78
CA PRO A 260 17.60 1.71 -33.06
C PRO A 260 17.29 2.91 -33.96
N ALA A 261 17.62 2.82 -35.25
CA ALA A 261 17.39 3.91 -36.21
C ALA A 261 15.91 4.29 -36.38
N ASP A 262 14.99 3.37 -36.08
CA ASP A 262 13.55 3.61 -36.11
C ASP A 262 13.00 4.20 -34.80
N GLY A 263 13.82 4.31 -33.75
CA GLY A 263 13.41 4.70 -32.39
C GLY A 263 12.56 3.63 -31.70
N GLY A 264 12.69 2.38 -32.13
CA GLY A 264 11.95 1.23 -31.62
C GLY A 264 12.39 0.77 -30.23
N MET A 265 11.82 -0.35 -29.76
CA MET A 265 12.15 -0.93 -28.45
C MET A 265 13.64 -1.30 -28.34
N PRO A 266 14.23 -1.24 -27.14
CA PRO A 266 15.55 -1.84 -26.89
C PRO A 266 15.57 -3.32 -27.27
N GLU A 267 16.72 -3.81 -27.73
CA GLU A 267 16.91 -5.22 -28.13
C GLU A 267 16.72 -6.17 -26.94
N VAL A 268 17.14 -5.75 -25.74
CA VAL A 268 16.97 -6.49 -24.49
C VAL A 268 16.29 -5.57 -23.47
N VAL A 269 15.21 -6.07 -22.85
CA VAL A 269 14.49 -5.35 -21.80
C VAL A 269 14.45 -6.20 -20.54
N THR A 270 14.97 -5.67 -19.45
CA THR A 270 14.81 -6.26 -18.12
C THR A 270 13.45 -5.85 -17.55
N LEU A 271 12.60 -6.83 -17.28
CA LEU A 271 11.30 -6.59 -16.64
C LEU A 271 11.47 -6.46 -15.13
N GLU A 272 11.59 -5.23 -14.67
CA GLU A 272 11.65 -4.88 -13.25
C GLU A 272 10.26 -4.98 -12.59
N PRO A 273 10.17 -5.23 -11.27
CA PRO A 273 8.89 -5.47 -10.58
C PRO A 273 7.85 -4.35 -10.76
N GLU A 274 8.29 -3.10 -10.84
CA GLU A 274 7.42 -1.93 -11.01
C GLU A 274 6.67 -1.87 -12.35
N ILE A 275 7.12 -2.61 -13.37
CA ILE A 275 6.45 -2.74 -14.66
C ILE A 275 5.25 -3.69 -14.57
N VAL A 276 5.24 -4.57 -13.56
CA VAL A 276 4.18 -5.56 -13.39
C VAL A 276 3.03 -4.93 -12.61
N ALA A 277 1.86 -4.86 -13.24
CA ALA A 277 0.66 -4.32 -12.60
C ALA A 277 0.30 -5.13 -11.34
N PRO A 278 0.06 -4.47 -10.18
CA PRO A 278 -0.36 -5.15 -8.96
C PRO A 278 -1.73 -5.80 -9.14
N THR A 279 -2.04 -6.88 -8.44
CA THR A 279 -3.41 -7.45 -8.44
C THR A 279 -4.37 -6.57 -7.63
N LEU A 280 -5.66 -6.63 -7.95
CA LEU A 280 -6.74 -6.00 -7.17
C LEU A 280 -7.93 -6.96 -7.19
N ASP A 281 -8.49 -7.31 -6.03
CA ASP A 281 -9.69 -8.15 -5.99
C ASP A 281 -10.92 -7.35 -6.45
N THR A 282 -11.43 -7.66 -7.64
CA THR A 282 -12.58 -6.96 -8.22
C THR A 282 -13.93 -7.42 -7.71
N ASN A 283 -13.99 -8.41 -6.81
CA ASN A 283 -15.25 -8.99 -6.35
C ASN A 283 -16.04 -8.11 -5.37
N ARG A 284 -15.51 -6.94 -4.97
CA ARG A 284 -16.15 -5.94 -4.07
C ARG A 284 -16.90 -6.54 -2.87
N LYS A 285 -16.35 -7.61 -2.26
CA LYS A 285 -17.01 -8.35 -1.16
C LYS A 285 -17.25 -7.51 0.10
N TRP A 286 -16.61 -6.35 0.19
CA TRP A 286 -16.76 -5.38 1.26
C TRP A 286 -18.00 -4.48 1.14
N LYS A 287 -18.64 -4.40 -0.04
CA LYS A 287 -19.80 -3.53 -0.26
C LYS A 287 -21.06 -4.10 0.37
N LEU A 288 -21.77 -3.29 1.15
CA LEU A 288 -23.08 -3.62 1.71
C LEU A 288 -24.19 -3.12 0.79
N GLN A 289 -25.04 -4.04 0.33
CA GLN A 289 -26.17 -3.73 -0.56
C GLN A 289 -27.21 -2.81 0.09
N ILE A 290 -27.37 -2.88 1.41
CA ILE A 290 -28.29 -2.01 2.16
C ILE A 290 -27.87 -0.53 2.16
N LEU A 291 -26.60 -0.26 1.85
CA LEU A 291 -26.02 1.09 1.78
C LEU A 291 -25.93 1.63 0.35
N SER A 292 -26.42 0.86 -0.63
CA SER A 292 -26.36 1.17 -2.07
C SER A 292 -27.61 1.88 -2.57
#